data_AF-A0A1H9IJ86-F1
#
_entry.id   AF-A0A1H9IJ86-F1
#
_cell.length_a   1.000
_cell.length_b   1.000
_cell.length_c   1.000
_cell.angle_alpha   90.00
_cell.angle_beta   90.00
_cell.angle_gamma   90.00
#
_symmetry.space_group_name_H-M   'P 1'
#
loop_
_entity.id
_entity.type
_entity.pdbx_description
1 polymer ?
#
loop_
_entity_poly.entity_id
_entity_poly.type
_entity_poly.pdbx_seq_one_letter_code
_entity_poly.pdbx_strand_id
1 'polypeptide(L)'
;MVSKKLTRTNNESRKGSPLTNRNEVPFKIALTGELANGFEFIDLNKSKPFHDFIKKTVYKNLTVSKVENLFLRTKGKVKETEFVHGEERDIIHFGENKKAFRIFGYYNQDGYFVIYKIDPKHKTHKQ
;
A
#
# COMPACT_ATOMS: atom_id res chain seq x y z
N MET A 1 -36.50 0.69 -49.76
CA MET A 1 -36.00 -0.31 -48.78
C MET A 1 -35.36 0.43 -47.63
N VAL A 2 -35.87 0.26 -46.41
CA VAL A 2 -35.37 0.96 -45.21
C VAL A 2 -34.32 0.08 -44.55
N SER A 3 -33.08 0.55 -44.47
CA SER A 3 -31.98 -0.17 -43.81
C SER A 3 -32.12 -0.12 -42.30
N LYS A 4 -32.39 -1.27 -41.69
CA LYS A 4 -32.45 -1.45 -40.23
C LYS A 4 -31.01 -1.62 -39.71
N LYS A 5 -30.45 -0.59 -39.07
CA LYS A 5 -29.11 -0.65 -38.47
C LYS A 5 -29.19 -1.33 -37.10
N LEU A 6 -28.43 -2.42 -36.94
CA LEU A 6 -28.37 -3.26 -35.75
C LEU A 6 -27.64 -2.57 -34.57
N THR A 7 -27.94 -3.08 -33.38
CA THR A 7 -27.88 -2.54 -32.02
C THR A 7 -26.48 -2.18 -31.47
N ARG A 8 -26.44 -1.21 -30.54
CA ARG A 8 -25.29 -0.89 -29.69
C ARG A 8 -24.99 -2.07 -28.75
N THR A 9 -23.82 -2.68 -28.87
CA THR A 9 -23.28 -3.62 -27.88
C THR A 9 -22.80 -2.82 -26.66
N ASN A 10 -23.53 -2.91 -25.55
CA ASN A 10 -23.02 -2.47 -24.26
C ASN A 10 -21.85 -3.37 -23.87
N ASN A 11 -20.62 -2.86 -24.00
CA ASN A 11 -19.45 -3.42 -23.34
C ASN A 11 -19.54 -3.13 -21.83
N GLU A 12 -20.46 -3.79 -21.14
CA GLU A 12 -20.37 -3.89 -19.69
C GLU A 12 -19.20 -4.82 -19.38
N SER A 13 -18.04 -4.23 -19.08
CA SER A 13 -16.93 -4.97 -18.49
C SER A 13 -17.44 -5.57 -17.17
N ARG A 14 -17.73 -6.87 -17.16
CA ARG A 14 -18.02 -7.60 -15.93
C ARG A 14 -16.76 -7.63 -15.09
N LYS A 15 -16.57 -6.58 -14.29
CA LYS A 15 -15.49 -6.52 -13.30
C LYS A 15 -15.87 -7.54 -12.23
N GLY A 16 -15.19 -8.68 -12.23
CA GLY A 16 -15.46 -9.75 -11.27
C GLY A 16 -15.43 -9.19 -9.85
N SER A 17 -16.42 -9.55 -9.04
CA SER A 17 -16.43 -9.21 -7.62
C SER A 17 -15.21 -9.83 -6.95
N PRO A 18 -14.45 -9.08 -6.15
CA PRO A 18 -13.33 -9.65 -5.40
C PRO A 18 -13.81 -10.82 -4.55
N LEU A 19 -13.06 -11.94 -4.55
CA LEU A 19 -13.37 -13.16 -3.78
C LEU A 19 -13.44 -12.91 -2.26
N THR A 20 -12.89 -11.79 -1.78
CA THR A 20 -12.90 -11.37 -0.37
C THR A 20 -13.30 -9.91 -0.24
N ASN A 21 -14.25 -9.61 0.64
CA ASN A 21 -14.63 -8.25 0.98
C ASN A 21 -13.51 -7.57 1.80
N ARG A 22 -12.64 -6.80 1.14
CA ARG A 22 -11.54 -6.06 1.78
C ARG A 22 -12.00 -5.09 2.89
N ASN A 23 -13.29 -4.75 2.91
CA ASN A 23 -13.88 -3.92 3.97
C ASN A 23 -13.99 -4.64 5.31
N GLU A 24 -13.92 -5.97 5.33
CA GLU A 24 -14.01 -6.83 6.53
C GLU A 24 -12.66 -7.45 6.90
N VAL A 25 -11.68 -7.45 5.98
CA VAL A 25 -10.36 -8.03 6.22
C VAL A 25 -9.54 -7.12 7.14
N PRO A 26 -9.11 -7.59 8.34
CA PRO A 26 -8.29 -6.80 9.24
C PRO A 26 -6.91 -6.52 8.63
N PHE A 27 -6.41 -5.31 8.82
CA PHE A 27 -5.06 -4.92 8.42
C PHE A 27 -4.04 -5.51 9.40
N LYS A 28 -3.15 -6.36 8.88
CA LYS A 28 -2.06 -6.98 9.62
C LYS A 28 -0.73 -6.62 8.97
N ILE A 29 0.34 -6.57 9.75
CA ILE A 29 1.70 -6.32 9.24
C ILE A 29 2.61 -7.50 9.55
N ALA A 30 3.63 -7.70 8.72
CA ALA A 30 4.69 -8.67 8.97
C ALA A 30 6.06 -8.10 8.60
N LEU A 31 7.10 -8.64 9.24
CA LEU A 31 8.50 -8.45 8.90
C LEU A 31 9.05 -9.85 8.60
N THR A 32 9.26 -10.17 7.34
CA THR A 32 9.57 -11.54 6.90
C THR A 32 10.94 -11.68 6.24
N GLY A 33 11.64 -10.56 6.05
CA GLY A 33 12.95 -10.51 5.40
C GLY A 33 13.70 -9.23 5.78
N GLU A 34 14.88 -9.07 5.22
CA GLU A 34 15.70 -7.88 5.41
C GLU A 34 14.99 -6.62 4.87
N LEU A 35 15.04 -5.54 5.64
CA LEU A 35 14.60 -4.25 5.12
C LEU A 35 15.65 -3.75 4.10
N ALA A 36 15.22 -2.94 3.14
CA ALA A 36 16.18 -2.41 2.17
C ALA A 36 17.19 -1.50 2.88
N ASN A 37 18.47 -1.66 2.52
CA ASN A 37 19.58 -0.89 3.08
C ASN A 37 19.29 0.62 3.06
N GLY A 38 19.49 1.30 4.20
CA GLY A 38 19.21 2.72 4.39
C GLY A 38 17.75 3.06 4.72
N PHE A 39 16.90 2.04 4.85
CA PHE A 39 15.48 2.15 5.23
C PHE A 39 15.11 1.18 6.35
N GLU A 40 16.10 0.77 7.13
CA GLU A 40 15.97 -0.18 8.21
C GLU A 40 15.57 0.52 9.53
N PHE A 41 15.26 -0.25 10.57
CA PHE A 41 14.97 0.33 11.88
C PHE A 41 16.15 1.11 12.47
N ILE A 42 17.39 0.68 12.18
CA ILE A 42 18.61 1.36 12.64
C ILE A 42 18.80 2.73 11.95
N ASP A 43 18.26 2.91 10.74
CA ASP A 43 18.31 4.17 9.99
C ASP A 43 17.24 5.18 10.45
N LEU A 44 16.34 4.78 11.36
CA LEU A 44 15.29 5.64 11.88
C LEU A 44 15.85 6.61 12.93
N ASN A 45 16.09 7.86 12.53
CA ASN A 45 16.39 8.94 13.47
C ASN A 45 15.24 9.20 14.49
N LYS A 46 13.99 8.83 14.14
CA LYS A 46 12.81 8.94 15.01
C LYS A 46 11.85 7.79 14.72
N SER A 47 11.59 6.95 15.72
CA SER A 47 10.62 5.83 15.63
C SER A 47 9.16 6.25 15.84
N LYS A 48 8.93 7.44 16.40
CA LYS A 48 7.59 7.96 16.72
C LYS A 48 6.60 7.90 15.55
N PRO A 49 6.96 8.31 14.31
CA PRO A 49 6.03 8.25 13.18
C PRO A 49 5.62 6.82 12.82
N PHE A 50 6.54 5.87 12.89
CA PHE A 50 6.24 4.44 12.69
C PHE A 50 5.31 3.93 13.79
N HIS A 51 5.61 4.23 15.05
CA HIS A 51 4.73 3.85 16.15
C HIS A 51 3.33 4.48 16.04
N ASP A 52 3.24 5.75 15.64
CA ASP A 52 1.97 6.44 15.40
C ASP A 52 1.17 5.78 14.28
N PHE A 53 1.83 5.28 13.22
CA PHE A 53 1.18 4.50 12.16
C PHE A 53 0.57 3.21 12.73
N ILE A 54 1.32 2.44 13.53
CA ILE A 54 0.85 1.22 14.17
C ILE A 54 -0.34 1.50 15.10
N LYS A 55 -0.25 2.55 15.93
CA LYS A 55 -1.33 2.97 16.84
C LYS A 55 -2.60 3.36 16.09
N LYS A 56 -2.48 3.91 14.88
CA LYS A 56 -3.63 4.35 14.09
C LYS A 56 -4.21 3.25 13.20
N THR A 57 -3.47 2.16 12.97
CA THR A 57 -3.87 1.07 12.07
C THR A 57 -4.14 -0.21 12.86
N VAL A 58 -3.09 -0.97 13.18
CA VAL A 58 -3.16 -2.29 13.82
C VAL A 58 -3.85 -2.21 15.18
N TYR A 59 -3.48 -1.26 16.04
CA TYR A 59 -4.05 -1.16 17.40
C TYR A 59 -5.53 -0.77 17.40
N LYS A 60 -6.01 -0.20 16.30
CA LYS A 60 -7.43 0.14 16.10
C LYS A 60 -8.21 -0.94 15.37
N ASN A 61 -7.59 -2.09 15.10
CA ASN A 61 -8.18 -3.19 14.34
C ASN A 61 -8.81 -2.71 13.02
N LEU A 62 -8.15 -1.75 12.34
CA LEU A 62 -8.68 -1.24 11.08
C LEU A 62 -8.66 -2.31 10.00
N THR A 63 -9.61 -2.24 9.08
CA THR A 63 -9.62 -3.09 7.91
C THR A 63 -8.70 -2.56 6.82
N VAL A 64 -8.28 -3.44 5.91
CA VAL A 64 -7.42 -3.11 4.78
C VAL A 64 -7.96 -1.90 4.00
N SER A 65 -9.25 -1.93 3.63
CA SER A 65 -9.87 -0.81 2.92
C SER A 65 -9.83 0.51 3.71
N LYS A 66 -9.94 0.44 5.04
CA LYS A 66 -9.91 1.63 5.89
C LYS A 66 -8.49 2.20 6.00
N VAL A 67 -7.48 1.34 6.14
CA VAL A 67 -6.07 1.76 6.14
C VAL A 67 -5.70 2.37 4.79
N GLU A 68 -6.08 1.74 3.68
CA GLU A 68 -5.83 2.29 2.35
C GLU A 68 -6.49 3.67 2.17
N ASN A 69 -7.75 3.85 2.58
CA ASN A 69 -8.41 5.16 2.50
C ASN A 69 -7.69 6.26 3.31
N LEU A 70 -7.10 5.92 4.45
CA LEU A 70 -6.49 6.89 5.37
C LEU A 70 -5.02 7.19 5.03
N PHE A 71 -4.28 6.20 4.54
CA PHE A 71 -2.82 6.24 4.44
C PHE A 71 -2.29 6.00 3.03
N LEU A 72 -3.09 5.52 2.08
CA LEU A 72 -2.62 5.37 0.70
C LEU A 72 -2.38 6.76 0.09
N ARG A 73 -1.24 6.92 -0.57
CA ARG A 73 -0.95 8.18 -1.27
C ARG A 73 -2.00 8.45 -2.34
N THR A 74 -2.45 9.70 -2.40
CA THR A 74 -3.33 10.19 -3.47
C THR A 74 -2.56 10.92 -4.58
N LYS A 75 -1.26 11.20 -4.37
CA LYS A 75 -0.39 11.94 -5.30
C LYS A 75 0.98 11.26 -5.43
N GLY A 76 1.48 11.15 -6.66
CA GLY A 76 2.74 10.48 -7.02
C GLY A 76 2.54 9.00 -7.34
N LYS A 77 3.63 8.22 -7.39
CA LYS A 77 3.55 6.76 -7.50
C LYS A 77 2.84 6.21 -6.26
N VAL A 78 1.67 5.59 -6.47
CA VAL A 78 0.84 4.98 -5.41
C VAL A 78 1.15 3.49 -5.28
N LYS A 79 1.41 2.87 -6.43
CA LYS A 79 1.90 1.51 -6.56
C LYS A 79 3.06 1.51 -7.53
N GLU A 80 4.08 0.75 -7.22
CA GLU A 80 5.21 0.50 -8.11
C GLU A 80 5.59 -0.96 -8.02
N THR A 81 6.05 -1.52 -9.13
CA THR A 81 6.52 -2.89 -9.16
C THR A 81 8.02 -2.88 -8.90
N GLU A 82 8.48 -3.58 -7.87
CA GLU A 82 9.90 -3.70 -7.52
C GLU A 82 10.29 -5.16 -7.32
N PHE A 83 11.57 -5.47 -7.55
CA PHE A 83 12.12 -6.78 -7.25
C PHE A 83 12.59 -6.81 -5.79
N VAL A 84 11.87 -7.52 -4.93
CA VAL A 84 12.12 -7.60 -3.49
C VAL A 84 12.27 -9.06 -3.10
N HIS A 85 13.41 -9.41 -2.47
CA HIS A 85 13.75 -10.77 -2.06
C HIS A 85 13.67 -11.83 -3.19
N GLY A 86 14.10 -11.48 -4.40
CA GLY A 86 14.11 -12.44 -5.51
C GLY A 86 12.78 -12.54 -6.27
N GLU A 87 11.78 -11.74 -5.92
CA GLU A 87 10.46 -11.77 -6.55
C GLU A 87 9.99 -10.38 -6.97
N GLU A 88 9.25 -10.31 -8.08
CA GLU A 88 8.55 -9.10 -8.49
C GLU A 88 7.32 -8.88 -7.60
N ARG A 89 7.23 -7.70 -6.99
CA ARG A 89 6.19 -7.36 -5.99
C ARG A 89 5.52 -6.03 -6.32
N ASP A 90 4.21 -5.99 -6.13
CA ASP A 90 3.43 -4.75 -6.14
C ASP A 90 3.58 -4.01 -4.81
N ILE A 91 4.46 -3.01 -4.82
CA ILE A 91 4.75 -2.19 -3.67
C ILE A 91 3.69 -1.12 -3.50
N ILE A 92 3.18 -1.00 -2.27
CA ILE A 92 2.22 0.00 -1.82
C ILE A 92 2.92 0.99 -0.90
N HIS A 93 2.66 2.28 -1.12
CA HIS A 93 3.23 3.37 -0.32
C HIS A 93 2.19 3.90 0.65
N PHE A 94 2.36 3.62 1.94
CA PHE A 94 1.57 4.25 3.00
C PHE A 94 2.27 5.47 3.56
N GLY A 95 1.55 6.59 3.65
CA GLY A 95 2.00 7.83 4.26
C GLY A 95 0.82 8.72 4.58
N GLU A 96 0.80 9.29 5.78
CA GLU A 96 -0.26 10.22 6.18
C GLU A 96 -0.11 11.52 5.37
N ASN A 97 -1.20 11.99 4.75
CA ASN A 97 -1.19 13.16 3.86
C ASN A 97 -0.40 14.34 4.47
N LYS A 98 0.51 14.92 3.66
CA LYS A 98 1.42 16.03 4.02
C LYS A 98 2.55 15.69 5.00
N LYS A 99 2.63 14.47 5.53
CA LYS A 99 3.79 14.01 6.30
C LYS A 99 4.81 13.35 5.38
N ALA A 100 6.06 13.46 5.77
CA ALA A 100 7.17 12.94 4.98
C ALA A 100 7.49 11.47 5.30
N PHE A 101 7.00 10.95 6.43
CA PHE A 101 7.11 9.55 6.81
C PHE A 101 6.35 8.63 5.85
N ARG A 102 6.99 7.54 5.42
CA ARG A 102 6.42 6.54 4.52
C ARG A 102 6.78 5.12 4.97
N ILE A 103 5.86 4.20 4.73
CA ILE A 103 6.07 2.76 4.85
C ILE A 103 5.80 2.15 3.50
N PHE A 104 6.76 1.37 3.02
CA PHE A 104 6.65 0.62 1.78
C PHE A 104 6.51 -0.85 2.10
N GLY A 105 5.58 -1.50 1.42
CA GLY A 105 5.29 -2.90 1.65
C GLY A 105 4.43 -3.50 0.56
N TYR A 106 4.23 -4.80 0.64
CA TYR A 106 3.39 -5.57 -0.27
C TYR A 106 2.51 -6.53 0.53
N TYR A 107 1.38 -6.95 -0.04
CA TYR A 107 0.58 -8.00 0.58
C TYR A 107 1.15 -9.37 0.19
N ASN A 108 1.43 -10.22 1.17
CA ASN A 108 1.78 -11.62 0.93
C ASN A 108 0.50 -12.47 0.74
N GLN A 109 0.69 -13.77 0.46
CA GLN A 109 -0.40 -14.72 0.23
C GLN A 109 -1.30 -14.91 1.45
N ASP A 110 -0.77 -14.72 2.66
CA ASP A 110 -1.50 -14.81 3.93
C ASP A 110 -2.29 -13.53 4.28
N GLY A 111 -2.23 -12.51 3.42
CA GLY A 111 -2.92 -11.23 3.61
C GLY A 111 -2.23 -10.28 4.59
N TYR A 112 -0.97 -10.53 4.95
CA TYR A 112 -0.17 -9.60 5.75
C TYR A 112 0.46 -8.54 4.85
N PHE A 113 0.45 -7.30 5.32
CA PHE A 113 1.24 -6.24 4.74
C PHE A 113 2.70 -6.38 5.19
N VAL A 114 3.53 -6.98 4.36
CA VAL A 114 4.96 -7.15 4.60
C VAL A 114 5.67 -5.83 4.37
N ILE A 115 6.33 -5.31 5.39
CA ILE A 115 7.10 -4.07 5.30
C ILE A 115 8.51 -4.40 4.82
N TYR A 116 9.00 -3.67 3.81
CA TYR A 116 10.39 -3.82 3.32
C TYR A 116 11.18 -2.50 3.28
N LYS A 117 10.54 -1.31 3.39
CA LYS A 117 11.22 -0.02 3.62
C LYS A 117 10.46 0.83 4.62
N ILE A 118 11.18 1.45 5.55
CA ILE A 118 10.65 2.47 6.46
C ILE A 118 11.39 3.78 6.20
N ASP A 119 10.74 4.74 5.54
CA ASP A 119 11.32 6.02 5.15
C ASP A 119 10.87 7.12 6.12
N PRO A 120 11.75 7.64 6.99
CA PRO A 120 11.40 8.71 7.92
C PRO A 120 11.30 10.11 7.28
N LYS A 121 11.66 10.28 6.00
CA LYS A 121 12.38 11.50 5.59
C LYS A 121 11.50 12.67 5.12
N HIS A 122 11.49 13.73 5.95
CA HIS A 122 11.48 15.13 5.50
C HIS A 122 12.85 15.40 4.85
N LYS A 123 12.89 15.92 3.62
CA LYS A 123 14.09 16.29 2.83
C LYS A 123 15.38 16.36 3.67
N THR A 124 16.31 15.42 3.48
CA THR A 124 17.71 15.81 3.63
C THR A 124 18.03 16.74 2.48
N HIS A 125 18.41 17.98 2.79
CA HIS A 125 19.29 18.71 1.88
C HIS A 125 20.47 17.78 1.58
N LYS A 126 20.66 17.43 0.30
CA LYS A 126 21.98 16.97 -0.13
C LYS A 126 22.91 18.16 0.16
N GLN A 127 23.86 17.96 1.06
CA GLN A 127 25.09 18.77 1.03
C GLN A 127 25.91 18.33 -0.18
#